data_AF-A0ABD3K911-F1
#
_entry.id   AF-A0ABD3K911-F1
#
_cell.length_a   1.000
_cell.length_b   1.000
_cell.length_c   1.000
_cell.angle_alpha   90.00
_cell.angle_beta   90.00
_cell.angle_gamma   90.00
#
_symmetry.space_group_name_H-M   'P 1'
#
loop_
_entity.id
_entity.type
_entity.pdbx_description
1 polymer ?
#
loop_
_entity_poly.entity_id
_entity_poly.type
_entity_poly.pdbx_seq_one_letter_code
_entity_poly.pdbx_strand_id
1 'polypeptide(L)'
;MWTILRDRITTRTTTTMPCSFLAQFHSFPPLRSALFEPSPPPSPHHHRHHRHRHLPPPLSSGFSGGGWSPAIRSFCSTSGCERRAMAGRLESCSSDPSSVSYLTQREAAEIDEELMGPLGFSVDQLMVQWLNVNVMCWQVYKASAYKRVLAICGPGNNGGDGLVAARHLFHFGYKPYICYPKRTPKPLYTGLVTQLESLRVPFLSVEDLPPDLSTEYDILLDAVFGFSFHGAARPPFDDILRRLVGMRKSDQTNKKSPVIVSIDIPSGWHVEEGDISGEGIKPDMLVSLTAPKLCAKQFHGPHHFLGGRFVPPPIAEKYNLRLPPYPGASMCVHIGKAPQVDISAMRENYISPEFHEEEVDADPIKQFHKWFEEAVAAGLREANAMALSTAGKDGKPSSRMVLLKGVDEDCFVWYTNYESQKGRQLSENPWASLLFYWESLNRQVRVEGSVEKVSNEESEKYFHSRPHGSQIGAIVSKQSSIVPGRQVLHQQYRELEEKFSNVNLIPKPEHWGGYRLKPELIEFWQGQQSRLHDRLQYRPQEIDGRRVWKIVRLAP
;
A
#
# COMPACT_ATOMS: atom_id res chain seq x y z
N MET A 1 -11.93 60.96 -11.36
CA MET A 1 -12.73 62.18 -11.13
C MET A 1 -13.50 61.95 -9.85
N TRP A 2 -13.41 62.86 -8.86
CA TRP A 2 -13.64 62.58 -7.43
C TRP A 2 -12.57 61.62 -6.84
N THR A 3 -11.81 61.85 -5.76
CA THR A 3 -11.45 63.01 -4.88
C THR A 3 -11.76 62.77 -3.39
N ILE A 4 -10.72 62.34 -2.67
CA ILE A 4 -10.30 62.73 -1.30
C ILE A 4 -11.35 62.83 -0.19
N LEU A 5 -11.11 62.10 0.91
CA LEU A 5 -11.29 62.61 2.27
C LEU A 5 -10.06 62.22 3.14
N ARG A 6 -9.80 62.98 4.21
CA ARG A 6 -8.50 63.00 4.94
C ARG A 6 -8.69 63.13 6.45
N ASP A 7 -7.73 62.55 7.18
CA ASP A 7 -7.16 62.94 8.49
C ASP A 7 -8.07 63.42 9.65
N ARG A 8 -7.91 62.80 10.84
CA ARG A 8 -7.09 63.34 11.97
C ARG A 8 -7.11 62.35 13.18
N ILE A 9 -5.95 61.94 13.73
CA ILE A 9 -5.11 62.59 14.79
C ILE A 9 -5.81 62.61 16.17
N THR A 10 -5.19 62.23 17.30
CA THR A 10 -3.74 62.12 17.62
C THR A 10 -3.26 60.64 17.72
N THR A 11 -2.49 60.07 18.67
CA THR A 11 -1.97 60.44 20.02
C THR A 11 -0.49 60.00 20.18
N ARG A 12 0.00 59.55 21.35
CA ARG A 12 1.44 59.30 21.62
C ARG A 12 1.68 58.28 22.75
N THR A 13 2.75 57.49 22.63
CA THR A 13 3.84 57.36 23.61
C THR A 13 5.11 56.83 22.92
N THR A 14 6.31 57.21 23.37
CA THR A 14 7.58 57.02 22.63
C THR A 14 8.82 56.91 23.51
N THR A 15 9.61 55.84 23.35
CA THR A 15 11.07 55.73 23.67
C THR A 15 11.59 54.42 23.04
N THR A 16 12.30 54.41 21.90
CA THR A 16 13.74 54.69 21.65
C THR A 16 14.73 53.55 21.96
N MET A 17 15.36 53.00 20.92
CA MET A 17 16.80 52.62 20.84
C MET A 17 17.22 52.66 19.35
N PRO A 18 18.51 52.86 18.99
CA PRO A 18 18.89 53.37 17.66
C PRO A 18 19.42 52.34 16.65
N CYS A 19 19.39 52.71 15.37
CA CYS A 19 20.17 52.05 14.30
C CYS A 19 21.56 52.67 14.17
N SER A 20 22.56 51.86 13.81
CA SER A 20 23.85 52.37 13.30
C SER A 20 24.59 51.37 12.41
N PHE A 21 25.28 51.93 11.42
CA PHE A 21 26.26 51.33 10.51
C PHE A 21 25.79 50.55 9.26
N LEU A 22 26.40 50.96 8.16
CA LEU A 22 26.29 50.53 6.78
C LEU A 22 27.70 50.12 6.33
N ALA A 23 27.79 49.23 5.33
CA ALA A 23 28.97 48.96 4.52
C ALA A 23 30.28 48.55 5.24
N GLN A 24 30.59 47.25 5.23
CA GLN A 24 31.73 46.67 4.47
C GLN A 24 31.90 45.18 4.82
N PHE A 25 31.95 44.31 3.81
CA PHE A 25 33.05 43.35 3.61
C PHE A 25 32.97 42.73 2.21
N HIS A 26 34.10 42.27 1.69
CA HIS A 26 34.29 41.90 0.28
C HIS A 26 34.06 40.40 -0.01
N SER A 27 33.60 40.15 -1.24
CA SER A 27 33.99 39.01 -2.10
C SER A 27 33.97 37.60 -1.51
N PHE A 28 32.83 36.90 -1.67
CA PHE A 28 32.81 35.44 -1.80
C PHE A 28 32.85 35.04 -3.30
N PRO A 29 33.59 33.98 -3.68
CA PRO A 29 33.65 33.52 -5.07
C PRO A 29 32.36 32.79 -5.49
N PRO A 30 32.03 32.75 -6.79
CA PRO A 30 30.86 32.02 -7.28
C PRO A 30 31.02 30.51 -7.09
N LEU A 31 29.95 29.86 -6.61
CA LEU A 31 29.84 28.40 -6.58
C LEU A 31 29.96 27.84 -8.00
N ARG A 32 31.01 27.05 -8.26
CA ARG A 32 31.11 26.30 -9.52
C ARG A 32 30.01 25.25 -9.58
N SER A 33 29.32 25.20 -10.71
CA SER A 33 28.44 24.09 -11.07
C SER A 33 29.24 22.78 -11.11
N ALA A 34 28.96 21.86 -10.19
CA ALA A 34 29.44 20.49 -10.28
C ALA A 34 28.67 19.79 -11.42
N LEU A 35 29.31 19.68 -12.59
CA LEU A 35 28.79 18.90 -13.70
C LEU A 35 28.84 17.42 -13.31
N PHE A 36 27.71 16.73 -13.41
CA PHE A 36 27.69 15.27 -13.39
C PHE A 36 28.27 14.77 -14.72
N GLU A 37 29.48 14.21 -14.70
CA GLU A 37 29.96 13.40 -15.83
C GLU A 37 29.20 12.06 -15.85
N PRO A 38 28.66 11.64 -17.01
CA PRO A 38 28.04 10.33 -17.13
C PRO A 38 29.10 9.24 -17.13
N SER A 39 28.88 8.17 -16.35
CA SER A 39 29.80 7.03 -16.31
C SER A 39 29.89 6.34 -17.68
N PRO A 40 31.09 5.89 -18.12
CA PRO A 40 31.24 5.19 -19.39
C PRO A 40 30.53 3.83 -19.38
N PRO A 41 30.00 3.36 -20.52
CA PRO A 41 29.33 2.05 -20.60
C PRO A 41 30.34 0.90 -20.46
N PRO A 42 29.91 -0.26 -19.93
CA PRO A 42 30.78 -1.43 -19.81
C PRO A 42 31.09 -2.04 -21.19
N SER A 43 32.38 -2.20 -21.49
CA SER A 43 32.85 -2.86 -22.72
C SER A 43 32.44 -4.35 -22.77
N PRO A 44 32.14 -4.91 -23.96
CA PRO A 44 31.66 -6.28 -24.08
C PRO A 44 32.75 -7.32 -23.79
N HIS A 45 32.44 -8.32 -22.95
CA HIS A 45 33.33 -9.44 -22.70
C HIS A 45 33.46 -10.35 -23.92
N HIS A 46 34.70 -10.75 -24.24
CA HIS A 46 35.00 -11.66 -25.34
C HIS A 46 34.34 -13.04 -25.18
N HIS A 47 33.51 -13.43 -26.15
CA HIS A 47 33.20 -14.84 -26.38
C HIS A 47 34.47 -15.58 -26.82
N ARG A 48 34.94 -16.56 -26.04
CA ARG A 48 35.91 -17.56 -26.51
C ARG A 48 35.19 -18.65 -27.30
N HIS A 49 35.61 -18.86 -28.54
CA HIS A 49 35.24 -20.06 -29.29
C HIS A 49 35.82 -21.32 -28.64
N HIS A 50 35.01 -22.38 -28.56
CA HIS A 50 35.51 -23.74 -28.77
C HIS A 50 34.85 -24.31 -30.02
N ARG A 51 35.65 -25.03 -30.84
CA ARG A 51 35.26 -25.55 -32.15
C ARG A 51 35.21 -27.08 -32.12
N HIS A 52 34.28 -27.62 -32.92
CA HIS A 52 34.25 -28.99 -33.46
C HIS A 52 34.18 -30.17 -32.48
N ARG A 53 33.11 -30.98 -32.65
CA ARG A 53 33.24 -32.39 -33.05
C ARG A 53 32.09 -32.76 -34.00
N HIS A 54 32.27 -33.87 -34.73
CA HIS A 54 31.66 -34.10 -36.04
C HIS A 54 30.23 -34.68 -36.03
N LEU A 55 29.49 -34.44 -37.12
CA LEU A 55 28.35 -35.25 -37.59
C LEU A 55 28.84 -36.63 -38.08
N PRO A 56 27.96 -37.64 -38.19
CA PRO A 56 27.34 -37.92 -39.50
C PRO A 56 25.82 -38.25 -39.37
N PRO A 57 25.12 -38.94 -40.30
CA PRO A 57 24.17 -38.29 -41.21
C PRO A 57 22.70 -38.75 -41.04
N PRO A 58 21.72 -38.06 -41.66
CA PRO A 58 20.31 -38.46 -41.63
C PRO A 58 19.98 -39.61 -42.59
N LEU A 59 18.88 -40.33 -42.31
CA LEU A 59 18.21 -41.27 -43.22
C LEU A 59 16.77 -40.84 -43.51
N SER A 60 16.22 -41.32 -44.63
CA SER A 60 15.08 -40.73 -45.32
C SER A 60 13.79 -41.55 -45.27
N SER A 61 12.66 -40.87 -45.08
CA SER A 61 11.31 -41.19 -45.59
C SER A 61 10.32 -40.13 -45.08
N GLY A 62 9.17 -39.86 -45.73
CA GLY A 62 8.71 -40.36 -47.01
C GLY A 62 7.19 -40.56 -47.07
N PHE A 63 6.51 -39.74 -47.87
CA PHE A 63 5.11 -39.85 -48.32
C PHE A 63 3.92 -39.61 -47.36
N SER A 64 2.99 -38.77 -47.87
CA SER A 64 1.52 -38.79 -47.70
C SER A 64 0.86 -38.66 -46.30
N GLY A 65 -0.32 -38.06 -46.17
CA GLY A 65 -1.14 -37.36 -47.19
C GLY A 65 -2.64 -37.52 -46.95
N GLY A 66 -3.33 -36.44 -46.58
CA GLY A 66 -4.73 -36.47 -46.14
C GLY A 66 -4.88 -36.97 -44.68
N GLY A 67 -5.96 -36.66 -43.97
CA GLY A 67 -7.03 -35.73 -44.31
C GLY A 67 -8.19 -35.78 -43.29
N TRP A 68 -9.10 -34.81 -43.39
CA TRP A 68 -10.41 -34.72 -42.71
C TRP A 68 -10.43 -34.27 -41.24
N SER A 69 -11.50 -33.52 -40.96
CA SER A 69 -12.05 -33.10 -39.67
C SER A 69 -13.58 -33.18 -39.83
N PRO A 70 -14.40 -32.88 -38.81
CA PRO A 70 -14.32 -33.27 -37.40
C PRO A 70 -15.55 -34.11 -37.00
N ALA A 71 -15.57 -34.72 -35.82
CA ALA A 71 -16.77 -35.35 -35.26
C ALA A 71 -16.99 -34.97 -33.79
N ILE A 72 -18.02 -34.16 -33.53
CA ILE A 72 -18.51 -33.88 -32.18
C ILE A 72 -19.29 -35.10 -31.67
N ARG A 73 -19.03 -35.53 -30.43
CA ARG A 73 -20.04 -36.19 -29.58
C ARG A 73 -19.71 -35.98 -28.10
N SER A 74 -20.61 -35.29 -27.41
CA SER A 74 -20.69 -35.30 -25.95
C SER A 74 -21.21 -36.67 -25.49
N PHE A 75 -20.66 -37.20 -24.40
CA PHE A 75 -21.41 -38.04 -23.47
C PHE A 75 -20.79 -37.97 -22.07
N CYS A 76 -21.62 -37.72 -21.06
CA CYS A 76 -21.27 -37.92 -19.65
C CYS A 76 -21.69 -39.33 -19.22
N SER A 77 -20.83 -40.05 -18.52
CA SER A 77 -21.24 -41.17 -17.67
C SER A 77 -20.23 -41.42 -16.56
N THR A 78 -20.68 -41.34 -15.31
CA THR A 78 -19.92 -41.72 -14.12
C THR A 78 -19.97 -43.23 -13.89
N SER A 79 -18.81 -43.89 -13.83
CA SER A 79 -18.66 -45.18 -13.13
C SER A 79 -17.17 -45.45 -12.87
N GLY A 80 -16.79 -45.68 -11.62
CA GLY A 80 -15.45 -46.12 -11.29
C GLY A 80 -15.21 -47.60 -11.63
N CYS A 81 -13.96 -47.98 -11.83
CA CYS A 81 -13.54 -49.38 -11.81
C CYS A 81 -12.12 -49.45 -11.25
N GLU A 82 -11.91 -50.30 -10.24
CA GLU A 82 -10.65 -50.40 -9.52
C GLU A 82 -9.55 -51.03 -10.38
N ARG A 83 -8.29 -50.64 -10.14
CA ARG A 83 -7.15 -51.46 -10.54
C ARG A 83 -6.01 -51.32 -9.54
N ARG A 84 -5.79 -52.36 -8.74
CA ARG A 84 -4.63 -52.47 -7.84
C ARG A 84 -3.33 -52.50 -8.65
N ALA A 85 -2.38 -51.65 -8.26
CA ALA A 85 -0.96 -51.86 -8.52
C ALA A 85 -0.23 -51.73 -7.18
N MET A 86 0.68 -52.67 -6.88
CA MET A 86 1.47 -52.72 -5.65
C MET A 86 2.92 -52.31 -5.92
N ALA A 87 3.61 -51.94 -4.85
CA ALA A 87 5.04 -51.59 -4.74
C ALA A 87 5.46 -50.18 -5.20
N GLY A 88 6.27 -49.52 -4.36
CA GLY A 88 6.81 -48.18 -4.59
C GLY A 88 6.60 -47.20 -3.42
N ARG A 89 7.12 -47.50 -2.21
CA ARG A 89 7.21 -46.47 -1.15
C ARG A 89 8.29 -45.44 -1.52
N LEU A 90 7.87 -44.34 -2.13
CA LEU A 90 8.47 -43.04 -1.84
C LEU A 90 7.47 -42.28 -0.97
N GLU A 91 7.77 -42.15 0.32
CA GLU A 91 7.10 -41.18 1.19
C GLU A 91 7.64 -39.80 0.85
N SER A 92 7.20 -39.26 -0.29
CA SER A 92 7.44 -37.86 -0.65
C SER A 92 6.66 -36.98 0.34
N CYS A 93 7.36 -36.46 1.34
CA CYS A 93 6.86 -35.47 2.28
C CYS A 93 6.41 -34.23 1.52
N SER A 94 5.11 -34.18 1.19
CA SER A 94 4.42 -33.04 0.60
C SER A 94 4.15 -32.01 1.69
N SER A 95 5.22 -31.48 2.27
CA SER A 95 5.16 -30.38 3.24
C SER A 95 4.56 -29.15 2.58
N ASP A 96 3.52 -28.61 3.22
CA ASP A 96 2.85 -27.39 2.76
C ASP A 96 3.88 -26.24 2.66
N PRO A 97 4.06 -25.62 1.48
CA PRO A 97 5.01 -24.53 1.29
C PRO A 97 4.67 -23.24 2.05
N SER A 98 3.49 -23.16 2.70
CA SER A 98 3.14 -22.09 3.65
C SER A 98 3.66 -22.34 5.07
N SER A 99 4.19 -23.52 5.39
CA SER A 99 4.56 -23.90 6.77
C SER A 99 5.90 -23.29 7.23
N VAL A 100 5.81 -22.13 7.90
CA VAL A 100 6.92 -21.49 8.60
C VAL A 100 7.53 -22.40 9.69
N SER A 101 8.85 -22.38 9.87
CA SER A 101 9.52 -23.10 10.97
C SER A 101 9.25 -22.43 12.33
N TYR A 102 9.29 -23.20 13.42
CA TYR A 102 9.12 -22.72 14.79
C TYR A 102 10.28 -23.23 15.66
N LEU A 103 10.89 -22.34 16.44
CA LEU A 103 12.06 -22.59 17.30
C LEU A 103 11.68 -23.05 18.70
N THR A 104 12.46 -23.98 19.25
CA THR A 104 12.62 -24.17 20.70
C THR A 104 13.23 -22.92 21.36
N GLN A 105 13.11 -22.80 22.67
CA GLN A 105 13.80 -21.78 23.46
C GLN A 105 15.33 -21.88 23.29
N ARG A 106 15.82 -23.12 23.13
CA ARG A 106 17.25 -23.42 22.93
C ARG A 106 17.75 -22.95 21.56
N GLU A 107 17.09 -23.34 20.47
CA GLU A 107 17.52 -22.93 19.12
C GLU A 107 17.50 -21.40 18.96
N ALA A 108 16.51 -20.72 19.57
CA ALA A 108 16.46 -19.26 19.60
C ALA A 108 17.68 -18.64 20.29
N ALA A 109 18.14 -19.22 21.41
CA ALA A 109 19.35 -18.77 22.10
C ALA A 109 20.63 -19.04 21.30
N GLU A 110 20.75 -20.22 20.69
CA GLU A 110 21.91 -20.58 19.86
C GLU A 110 22.02 -19.71 18.58
N ILE A 111 20.88 -19.34 17.97
CA ILE A 111 20.85 -18.42 16.83
C ILE A 111 21.26 -16.99 17.25
N ASP A 112 20.74 -16.49 18.37
CA ASP A 112 21.10 -15.17 18.89
C ASP A 112 22.60 -15.09 19.23
N GLU A 113 23.17 -16.15 19.84
CA GLU A 113 24.61 -16.25 20.12
C GLU A 113 25.45 -16.27 18.83
N GLU A 114 25.02 -17.00 17.80
CA GLU A 114 25.75 -17.07 16.52
C GLU A 114 25.69 -15.75 15.72
N LEU A 115 24.55 -15.04 15.78
CA LEU A 115 24.39 -13.71 15.19
C LEU A 115 25.29 -12.67 15.88
N MET A 116 25.28 -12.64 17.22
CA MET A 116 26.01 -11.63 18.01
C MET A 116 27.51 -11.94 18.18
N GLY A 117 27.89 -13.22 18.12
CA GLY A 117 29.27 -13.67 18.23
C GLY A 117 29.98 -13.73 16.86
N PRO A 118 30.10 -14.90 16.23
CA PRO A 118 30.91 -15.11 15.03
C PRO A 118 30.45 -14.31 13.79
N LEU A 119 29.17 -13.92 13.71
CA LEU A 119 28.66 -13.09 12.62
C LEU A 119 28.74 -11.57 12.91
N GLY A 120 29.06 -11.18 14.15
CA GLY A 120 29.39 -9.80 14.51
C GLY A 120 28.23 -8.79 14.45
N PHE A 121 26.97 -9.22 14.41
CA PHE A 121 25.84 -8.29 14.53
C PHE A 121 25.78 -7.70 15.94
N SER A 122 25.82 -6.38 16.06
CA SER A 122 25.74 -5.75 17.38
C SER A 122 24.31 -5.79 17.95
N VAL A 123 24.18 -5.77 19.28
CA VAL A 123 22.85 -5.78 19.94
C VAL A 123 21.98 -4.62 19.47
N ASP A 124 22.57 -3.44 19.24
CA ASP A 124 21.86 -2.27 18.72
C ASP A 124 21.44 -2.42 17.25
N GLN A 125 22.23 -3.10 16.41
CA GLN A 125 21.85 -3.46 15.03
C GLN A 125 20.68 -4.45 15.01
N LEU A 126 20.71 -5.48 15.87
CA LEU A 126 19.59 -6.40 16.02
C LEU A 126 18.37 -5.70 16.66
N MET A 127 18.57 -4.69 17.52
CA MET A 127 17.51 -3.80 17.97
C MET A 127 17.02 -2.80 16.89
N VAL A 128 17.48 -2.88 15.63
CA VAL A 128 16.77 -2.25 14.49
C VAL A 128 15.56 -3.09 14.03
N GLN A 129 15.33 -4.26 14.66
CA GLN A 129 14.11 -5.09 14.51
C GLN A 129 12.79 -4.32 14.65
N TRP A 130 12.79 -3.15 15.27
CA TRP A 130 11.56 -2.40 15.57
C TRP A 130 11.01 -1.59 14.42
N LEU A 131 11.72 -1.48 13.29
CA LEU A 131 11.10 -1.03 12.05
C LEU A 131 9.88 -1.92 11.68
N ASN A 132 9.90 -3.20 12.08
CA ASN A 132 8.85 -4.18 11.84
C ASN A 132 7.55 -3.81 12.56
N VAL A 133 7.55 -3.81 13.89
CA VAL A 133 6.34 -3.53 14.67
C VAL A 133 5.80 -2.13 14.43
N ASN A 134 6.68 -1.19 14.08
CA ASN A 134 6.26 0.14 13.67
C ASN A 134 5.52 0.14 12.33
N VAL A 135 6.09 -0.48 11.30
CA VAL A 135 5.44 -0.61 9.98
C VAL A 135 4.14 -1.43 10.12
N MET A 136 4.10 -2.43 10.98
CA MET A 136 2.94 -3.30 11.18
C MET A 136 1.81 -2.63 11.97
N CYS A 137 2.11 -1.95 13.09
CA CYS A 137 1.12 -1.14 13.80
C CYS A 137 0.59 -0.03 12.89
N TRP A 138 1.46 0.61 12.10
CA TRP A 138 1.05 1.59 11.09
C TRP A 138 0.26 0.99 9.91
N GLN A 139 0.50 -0.27 9.54
CA GLN A 139 -0.28 -0.97 8.51
C GLN A 139 -1.67 -1.37 9.02
N VAL A 140 -1.77 -1.92 10.24
CA VAL A 140 -2.97 -2.58 10.79
C VAL A 140 -3.79 -1.64 11.71
N TYR A 141 -3.13 -0.99 12.67
CA TYR A 141 -3.77 -0.18 13.72
C TYR A 141 -3.48 1.30 13.50
N LYS A 142 -4.06 1.89 12.44
CA LYS A 142 -3.82 3.27 11.99
C LYS A 142 -3.87 4.30 13.13
N ALA A 143 -2.88 5.22 13.17
CA ALA A 143 -2.78 6.29 14.18
C ALA A 143 -3.99 7.26 14.21
N SER A 144 -4.82 7.27 13.16
CA SER A 144 -6.12 7.96 13.12
C SER A 144 -7.17 7.35 14.05
N ALA A 145 -7.11 6.04 14.30
CA ALA A 145 -8.08 5.28 15.08
C ALA A 145 -7.48 4.62 16.35
N TYR A 146 -6.15 4.56 16.45
CA TYR A 146 -5.39 3.96 17.55
C TYR A 146 -4.19 4.86 17.88
N LYS A 147 -4.42 6.00 18.52
CA LYS A 147 -3.41 7.07 18.63
C LYS A 147 -2.53 6.95 19.86
N ARG A 148 -3.09 6.51 20.99
CA ARG A 148 -2.45 6.48 22.31
C ARG A 148 -1.84 5.09 22.53
N VAL A 149 -0.53 5.01 22.78
CA VAL A 149 0.18 3.73 22.92
C VAL A 149 0.93 3.68 24.25
N LEU A 150 0.71 2.65 25.06
CA LEU A 150 1.56 2.36 26.21
C LEU A 150 2.53 1.24 25.87
N ALA A 151 3.83 1.52 25.92
CA ALA A 151 4.89 0.52 25.80
C ALA A 151 5.36 0.10 27.20
N ILE A 152 5.24 -1.20 27.50
CA ILE A 152 5.52 -1.75 28.82
C ILE A 152 6.83 -2.55 28.74
N CYS A 153 7.93 -1.88 29.03
CA CYS A 153 9.29 -2.38 28.82
C CYS A 153 9.82 -3.17 30.02
N GLY A 154 10.25 -4.41 29.78
CA GLY A 154 10.96 -5.23 30.75
C GLY A 154 12.46 -4.88 30.89
N PRO A 155 13.21 -5.59 31.75
CA PRO A 155 14.61 -5.29 32.00
C PRO A 155 15.59 -5.85 30.94
N GLY A 156 15.16 -6.81 30.13
CA GLY A 156 15.98 -7.48 29.11
C GLY A 156 15.87 -6.85 27.72
N ASN A 157 16.38 -7.57 26.70
CA ASN A 157 16.34 -7.11 25.31
C ASN A 157 14.91 -6.72 24.89
N ASN A 158 13.90 -7.55 25.19
CA ASN A 158 12.47 -7.28 24.97
C ASN A 158 11.99 -5.89 25.43
N GLY A 159 12.60 -5.32 26.48
CA GLY A 159 12.28 -3.98 26.94
C GLY A 159 12.97 -2.88 26.13
N GLY A 160 14.26 -3.06 25.80
CA GLY A 160 14.98 -2.17 24.88
C GLY A 160 14.33 -2.15 23.50
N ASP A 161 13.87 -3.31 23.05
CA ASP A 161 13.03 -3.51 21.89
C ASP A 161 11.76 -2.63 21.95
N GLY A 162 11.02 -2.67 23.06
CA GLY A 162 9.87 -1.78 23.30
C GLY A 162 10.21 -0.28 23.31
N LEU A 163 11.41 0.12 23.75
CA LEU A 163 11.86 1.52 23.70
C LEU A 163 12.11 1.98 22.25
N VAL A 164 12.81 1.18 21.44
CA VAL A 164 13.00 1.46 20.01
C VAL A 164 11.64 1.48 19.30
N ALA A 165 10.74 0.56 19.65
CA ALA A 165 9.40 0.49 19.11
C ALA A 165 8.65 1.81 19.33
N ALA A 166 8.54 2.27 20.57
CA ALA A 166 7.88 3.52 20.92
C ALA A 166 8.51 4.76 20.23
N ARG A 167 9.84 4.78 20.06
CA ARG A 167 10.54 5.89 19.39
C ARG A 167 10.11 6.05 17.93
N HIS A 168 9.98 4.96 17.19
CA HIS A 168 9.52 5.03 15.81
C HIS A 168 8.00 5.30 15.72
N LEU A 169 7.20 4.86 16.71
CA LEU A 169 5.75 5.10 16.72
C LEU A 169 5.45 6.60 16.82
N PHE A 170 6.23 7.35 17.60
CA PHE A 170 6.20 8.81 17.64
C PHE A 170 6.35 9.43 16.23
N HIS A 171 7.36 8.98 15.47
CA HIS A 171 7.60 9.47 14.10
C HIS A 171 6.52 9.03 13.10
N PHE A 172 5.74 7.98 13.40
CA PHE A 172 4.60 7.52 12.60
C PHE A 172 3.25 8.15 13.04
N GLY A 173 3.29 9.18 13.88
CA GLY A 173 2.11 10.00 14.25
C GLY A 173 1.33 9.50 15.47
N TYR A 174 1.80 8.45 16.15
CA TYR A 174 1.25 7.97 17.41
C TYR A 174 1.70 8.86 18.57
N LYS A 175 0.98 8.77 19.69
CA LYS A 175 1.35 9.34 20.99
C LYS A 175 1.76 8.21 21.94
N PRO A 176 3.05 7.80 21.93
CA PRO A 176 3.55 6.79 22.86
C PRO A 176 3.70 7.33 24.30
N TYR A 177 3.68 6.40 25.24
CA TYR A 177 3.95 6.52 26.67
C TYR A 177 4.76 5.29 27.09
N ILE A 178 5.67 5.40 28.04
CA ILE A 178 6.56 4.29 28.46
C ILE A 178 6.34 3.93 29.93
N CYS A 179 6.05 2.67 30.23
CA CYS A 179 6.24 2.10 31.55
C CYS A 179 7.53 1.26 31.53
N TYR A 180 8.63 1.76 32.09
CA TYR A 180 9.91 1.05 32.16
C TYR A 180 10.43 0.99 33.61
N PRO A 181 9.85 0.14 34.47
CA PRO A 181 10.02 0.24 35.93
C PRO A 181 11.36 -0.33 36.43
N LYS A 182 12.03 -1.17 35.64
CA LYS A 182 13.37 -1.70 35.97
C LYS A 182 14.37 -1.38 34.86
N ARG A 183 14.83 -0.13 34.83
CA ARG A 183 15.83 0.37 33.88
C ARG A 183 17.14 -0.43 34.02
N THR A 184 17.67 -0.94 32.91
CA THR A 184 18.93 -1.72 32.90
C THR A 184 20.15 -0.79 32.78
N PRO A 185 21.14 -0.85 33.70
CA PRO A 185 22.28 0.06 33.73
C PRO A 185 23.37 -0.36 32.72
N LYS A 186 23.06 -0.30 31.42
CA LYS A 186 24.01 -0.48 30.32
C LYS A 186 23.86 0.69 29.33
N PRO A 187 24.96 1.21 28.73
CA PRO A 187 24.91 2.41 27.88
C PRO A 187 23.87 2.39 26.76
N LEU A 188 23.61 1.23 26.15
CA LEU A 188 22.57 1.03 25.14
C LEU A 188 21.17 1.47 25.64
N TYR A 189 20.74 0.95 26.79
CA TYR A 189 19.42 1.24 27.35
C TYR A 189 19.30 2.69 27.83
N THR A 190 20.39 3.24 28.39
CA THR A 190 20.47 4.68 28.71
C THR A 190 20.29 5.53 27.45
N GLY A 191 20.96 5.18 26.35
CA GLY A 191 20.83 5.88 25.06
C GLY A 191 19.42 5.80 24.48
N LEU A 192 18.77 4.63 24.53
CA LEU A 192 17.37 4.46 24.10
C LEU A 192 16.39 5.33 24.91
N VAL A 193 16.60 5.41 26.22
CA VAL A 193 15.86 6.29 27.12
C VAL A 193 16.07 7.77 26.76
N THR A 194 17.32 8.22 26.61
CA THR A 194 17.63 9.61 26.23
C THR A 194 17.04 10.00 24.87
N GLN A 195 17.01 9.08 23.90
CA GLN A 195 16.36 9.33 22.61
C GLN A 195 14.84 9.59 22.77
N LEU A 196 14.13 8.79 23.58
CA LEU A 196 12.71 8.98 23.88
C LEU A 196 12.44 10.26 24.68
N GLU A 197 13.28 10.55 25.68
CA GLU A 197 13.21 11.78 26.47
C GLU A 197 13.43 13.03 25.58
N SER A 198 14.31 12.95 24.57
CA SER A 198 14.51 14.04 23.59
C SER A 198 13.28 14.33 22.71
N LEU A 199 12.46 13.31 22.44
CA LEU A 199 11.18 13.43 21.75
C LEU A 199 10.03 13.83 22.68
N ARG A 200 10.32 14.05 23.97
CA ARG A 200 9.34 14.34 25.04
C ARG A 200 8.30 13.23 25.24
N VAL A 201 8.67 11.98 24.96
CA VAL A 201 7.82 10.82 25.26
C VAL A 201 7.77 10.63 26.78
N PRO A 202 6.58 10.62 27.41
CA PRO A 202 6.46 10.49 28.85
C PRO A 202 6.83 9.09 29.34
N PHE A 203 7.59 9.02 30.43
CA PHE A 203 7.82 7.82 31.22
C PHE A 203 6.94 7.86 32.47
N LEU A 204 6.28 6.75 32.77
CA LEU A 204 5.37 6.56 33.90
C LEU A 204 5.92 5.51 34.86
N SER A 205 5.63 5.64 36.15
CA SER A 205 5.78 4.55 37.12
C SER A 205 4.64 3.52 36.98
N VAL A 206 4.64 2.46 37.79
CA VAL A 206 3.55 1.44 37.79
C VAL A 206 2.36 1.94 38.63
N GLU A 207 2.65 2.87 39.52
CA GLU A 207 1.78 3.60 40.42
C GLU A 207 1.02 4.72 39.69
N ASP A 208 1.64 5.35 38.68
CA ASP A 208 1.02 6.34 37.79
C ASP A 208 0.10 5.71 36.72
N LEU A 209 0.19 4.38 36.49
CA LEU A 209 -0.68 3.72 35.52
C LEU A 209 -2.11 3.59 36.05
N PRO A 210 -3.15 3.96 35.27
CA PRO A 210 -4.53 3.81 35.70
C PRO A 210 -4.86 2.33 35.99
N PRO A 211 -5.80 2.04 36.91
CA PRO A 211 -6.23 0.67 37.21
C PRO A 211 -6.82 -0.05 35.98
N ASP A 212 -7.51 0.69 35.11
CA ASP A 212 -8.03 0.23 33.82
C ASP A 212 -7.33 0.97 32.67
N LEU A 213 -6.41 0.27 32.00
CA LEU A 213 -5.63 0.81 30.88
C LEU A 213 -6.49 1.10 29.63
N SER A 214 -7.72 0.56 29.53
CA SER A 214 -8.66 0.83 28.41
C SER A 214 -9.17 2.27 28.36
N THR A 215 -9.00 3.02 29.45
CA THR A 215 -9.40 4.42 29.53
C THR A 215 -8.44 5.33 28.77
N GLU A 216 -7.13 5.10 28.92
CA GLU A 216 -6.08 6.02 28.48
C GLU A 216 -5.31 5.59 27.23
N TYR A 217 -5.37 4.31 26.84
CA TYR A 217 -4.58 3.77 25.74
C TYR A 217 -5.43 3.03 24.71
N ASP A 218 -5.01 3.10 23.45
CA ASP A 218 -5.67 2.44 22.32
C ASP A 218 -4.88 1.19 21.87
N ILE A 219 -3.56 1.19 22.09
CA ILE A 219 -2.64 0.07 21.90
C ILE A 219 -1.82 -0.15 23.19
N LEU A 220 -1.69 -1.40 23.59
CA LEU A 220 -0.82 -1.83 24.69
C LEU A 220 0.28 -2.73 24.12
N LEU A 221 1.49 -2.19 24.06
CA LEU A 221 2.67 -2.88 23.54
C LEU A 221 3.36 -3.62 24.70
N ASP A 222 3.10 -4.93 24.75
CA ASP A 222 3.70 -5.88 25.68
C ASP A 222 5.14 -6.16 25.27
N ALA A 223 6.07 -5.54 26.00
CA ALA A 223 7.51 -5.56 25.79
C ALA A 223 8.26 -6.08 27.03
N VAL A 224 7.62 -6.95 27.83
CA VAL A 224 8.11 -7.31 29.16
C VAL A 224 9.11 -8.47 29.14
N PHE A 225 8.72 -9.63 28.60
CA PHE A 225 9.53 -10.85 28.64
C PHE A 225 9.59 -11.54 27.28
N GLY A 226 10.80 -11.62 26.71
CA GLY A 226 11.09 -12.33 25.46
C GLY A 226 11.50 -13.78 25.70
N PHE A 227 11.86 -14.50 24.62
CA PHE A 227 12.19 -15.93 24.65
C PHE A 227 13.27 -16.35 25.67
N SER A 228 14.16 -15.46 26.11
CA SER A 228 15.22 -15.76 27.09
C SER A 228 14.75 -15.70 28.57
N PHE A 229 13.49 -15.35 28.83
CA PHE A 229 12.93 -15.34 30.18
C PHE A 229 12.66 -16.77 30.71
N HIS A 230 12.78 -16.93 32.03
CA HIS A 230 12.63 -18.21 32.73
C HIS A 230 11.94 -18.01 34.09
N GLY A 231 11.02 -18.92 34.44
CA GLY A 231 10.30 -18.91 35.72
C GLY A 231 9.11 -17.94 35.75
N ALA A 232 8.61 -17.65 36.97
CA ALA A 232 7.46 -16.77 37.18
C ALA A 232 7.83 -15.29 37.14
N ALA A 233 6.89 -14.45 36.69
CA ALA A 233 6.97 -12.99 36.85
C ALA A 233 7.09 -12.60 38.32
N ARG A 234 7.78 -11.48 38.60
CA ARG A 234 8.02 -10.95 39.94
C ARG A 234 7.74 -9.45 39.98
N PRO A 235 7.47 -8.86 41.16
CA PRO A 235 7.22 -7.43 41.30
C PRO A 235 8.28 -6.54 40.63
N PRO A 236 7.86 -5.47 39.93
CA PRO A 236 6.47 -5.01 39.76
C PRO A 236 5.74 -5.62 38.55
N PHE A 237 6.35 -6.57 37.83
CA PHE A 237 5.84 -7.05 36.54
C PHE A 237 4.62 -7.98 36.68
N ASP A 238 4.49 -8.71 37.78
CA ASP A 238 3.32 -9.57 38.03
C ASP A 238 2.01 -8.77 38.13
N ASP A 239 2.06 -7.56 38.70
CA ASP A 239 0.89 -6.67 38.74
C ASP A 239 0.50 -6.18 37.35
N ILE A 240 1.49 -5.79 36.55
CA ILE A 240 1.25 -5.31 35.18
C ILE A 240 0.66 -6.44 34.31
N LEU A 241 1.19 -7.66 34.38
CA LEU A 241 0.62 -8.80 33.64
C LEU A 241 -0.80 -9.12 34.13
N ARG A 242 -1.10 -9.03 35.44
CA ARG A 242 -2.47 -9.17 35.98
C ARG A 242 -3.42 -8.10 35.44
N ARG A 243 -2.99 -6.84 35.32
CA ARG A 243 -3.80 -5.78 34.68
C ARG A 243 -4.05 -6.08 33.19
N LEU A 244 -3.03 -6.53 32.45
CA LEU A 244 -3.16 -6.90 31.02
C LEU A 244 -4.13 -8.08 30.79
N VAL A 245 -4.16 -9.07 31.69
CA VAL A 245 -5.12 -10.18 31.64
C VAL A 245 -6.55 -9.71 31.98
N GLY A 246 -6.69 -8.80 32.95
CA GLY A 246 -8.00 -8.39 33.49
C GLY A 246 -8.95 -7.73 32.47
N MET A 247 -8.42 -6.94 31.54
CA MET A 247 -9.26 -6.07 30.67
C MET A 247 -10.25 -6.85 29.79
N ARG A 248 -9.87 -8.01 29.24
CA ARG A 248 -10.76 -8.82 28.39
C ARG A 248 -11.96 -9.44 29.13
N LYS A 249 -12.04 -9.32 30.46
CA LYS A 249 -13.22 -9.71 31.24
C LYS A 249 -14.30 -8.59 31.30
N SER A 250 -14.12 -7.47 30.59
CA SER A 250 -14.96 -6.25 30.69
C SER A 250 -15.87 -5.93 29.48
N ASP A 251 -16.02 -6.86 28.52
CA ASP A 251 -16.81 -6.72 27.26
C ASP A 251 -18.34 -6.49 27.45
N GLN A 252 -18.82 -6.12 28.63
CA GLN A 252 -20.21 -5.72 28.90
C GLN A 252 -20.48 -4.22 28.67
N THR A 253 -19.46 -3.42 28.33
CA THR A 253 -19.64 -1.99 28.00
C THR A 253 -19.38 -1.73 26.52
N ASN A 254 -20.12 -0.79 25.93
CA ASN A 254 -20.13 -0.51 24.48
C ASN A 254 -18.91 0.35 24.05
N LYS A 255 -17.74 0.06 24.60
CA LYS A 255 -16.51 0.86 24.56
C LYS A 255 -15.42 0.07 23.82
N LYS A 256 -14.65 0.73 22.97
CA LYS A 256 -13.57 0.10 22.19
C LYS A 256 -12.44 -0.37 23.13
N SER A 257 -12.30 -1.68 23.32
CA SER A 257 -11.19 -2.29 24.06
C SER A 257 -9.83 -2.00 23.38
N PRO A 258 -8.75 -1.81 24.15
CA PRO A 258 -7.41 -1.60 23.61
C PRO A 258 -6.88 -2.89 22.99
N VAL A 259 -6.09 -2.76 21.91
CA VAL A 259 -5.44 -3.92 21.28
C VAL A 259 -4.08 -4.20 21.93
N ILE A 260 -3.83 -5.46 22.27
CA ILE A 260 -2.57 -5.92 22.85
C ILE A 260 -1.64 -6.41 21.74
N VAL A 261 -0.42 -5.89 21.71
CA VAL A 261 0.65 -6.24 20.76
C VAL A 261 1.81 -6.83 21.54
N SER A 262 2.07 -8.14 21.42
CA SER A 262 3.18 -8.81 22.13
C SER A 262 4.44 -8.90 21.29
N ILE A 263 5.57 -8.52 21.91
CA ILE A 263 6.92 -8.57 21.34
C ILE A 263 7.55 -9.94 21.55
N ASP A 264 7.88 -10.59 20.42
CA ASP A 264 8.49 -11.91 20.26
C ASP A 264 7.64 -13.10 20.74
N ILE A 265 7.26 -13.08 22.01
CA ILE A 265 6.34 -14.01 22.67
C ILE A 265 5.37 -13.20 23.56
N PRO A 266 4.17 -13.71 23.91
CA PRO A 266 3.32 -13.06 24.89
C PRO A 266 3.92 -13.19 26.29
N SER A 267 4.09 -12.07 27.01
CA SER A 267 4.78 -12.10 28.30
C SER A 267 4.05 -12.96 29.33
N GLY A 268 4.80 -13.87 29.96
CA GLY A 268 4.29 -14.83 30.93
C GLY A 268 3.81 -16.16 30.33
N TRP A 269 3.80 -16.32 29.01
CA TRP A 269 3.67 -17.65 28.38
C TRP A 269 4.98 -18.43 28.52
N HIS A 270 4.89 -19.76 28.57
CA HIS A 270 6.04 -20.64 28.39
C HIS A 270 6.49 -20.61 26.93
N VAL A 271 7.80 -20.56 26.67
CA VAL A 271 8.39 -20.27 25.35
C VAL A 271 8.09 -21.37 24.31
N GLU A 272 7.77 -22.58 24.77
CA GLU A 272 7.41 -23.70 23.89
C GLU A 272 5.97 -24.15 24.06
N GLU A 273 5.53 -24.37 25.31
CA GLU A 273 4.19 -24.86 25.64
C GLU A 273 3.12 -23.75 25.69
N GLY A 274 3.48 -22.49 25.45
CA GLY A 274 2.53 -21.38 25.41
C GLY A 274 1.86 -21.08 26.74
N ASP A 275 0.55 -20.86 26.72
CA ASP A 275 -0.21 -20.52 27.91
C ASP A 275 -0.70 -21.77 28.64
N ILE A 276 0.22 -22.40 29.39
CA ILE A 276 -0.03 -23.55 30.26
C ILE A 276 -1.19 -23.30 31.24
N SER A 277 -1.42 -22.04 31.65
CA SER A 277 -2.46 -21.68 32.62
C SER A 277 -3.86 -21.52 32.02
N GLY A 278 -3.95 -21.22 30.71
CA GLY A 278 -5.17 -20.75 30.07
C GLY A 278 -5.59 -19.32 30.44
N GLU A 279 -5.04 -18.73 31.50
CA GLU A 279 -5.34 -17.37 32.01
C GLU A 279 -4.31 -16.30 31.58
N GLY A 280 -3.28 -16.67 30.80
CA GLY A 280 -2.26 -15.74 30.31
C GLY A 280 -2.80 -14.70 29.32
N ILE A 281 -1.97 -13.69 29.01
CA ILE A 281 -2.30 -12.60 28.09
C ILE A 281 -2.72 -13.18 26.74
N LYS A 282 -3.80 -12.64 26.16
CA LYS A 282 -4.32 -13.03 24.84
C LYS A 282 -4.10 -11.87 23.84
N PRO A 283 -2.91 -11.73 23.24
CA PRO A 283 -2.64 -10.63 22.34
C PRO A 283 -3.48 -10.68 21.07
N ASP A 284 -3.79 -9.50 20.52
CA ASP A 284 -4.47 -9.33 19.23
C ASP A 284 -3.46 -9.34 18.08
N MET A 285 -2.23 -8.87 18.35
CA MET A 285 -1.09 -9.03 17.46
C MET A 285 0.09 -9.70 18.18
N LEU A 286 0.65 -10.75 17.60
CA LEU A 286 1.95 -11.30 17.98
C LEU A 286 2.98 -10.95 16.91
N VAL A 287 4.17 -10.54 17.34
CA VAL A 287 5.29 -10.26 16.44
C VAL A 287 6.49 -11.11 16.80
N SER A 288 6.64 -12.23 16.10
CA SER A 288 7.81 -13.09 16.27
C SER A 288 9.04 -12.50 15.60
N LEU A 289 10.18 -12.60 16.28
CA LEU A 289 11.48 -12.09 15.82
C LEU A 289 12.40 -13.24 15.41
N THR A 290 13.20 -13.03 14.35
CA THR A 290 14.11 -14.02 13.72
C THR A 290 13.34 -15.20 13.11
N ALA A 291 12.67 -15.99 13.94
CA ALA A 291 11.64 -16.96 13.60
C ALA A 291 10.65 -17.14 14.78
N PRO A 292 9.41 -17.61 14.54
CA PRO A 292 8.44 -17.91 15.59
C PRO A 292 9.01 -18.87 16.65
N LYS A 293 8.76 -18.59 17.93
CA LYS A 293 8.98 -19.57 19.02
C LYS A 293 7.82 -20.55 19.08
N LEU A 294 8.04 -21.76 19.56
CA LEU A 294 7.06 -22.84 19.59
C LEU A 294 5.73 -22.44 20.24
N CYS A 295 5.74 -21.59 21.27
CA CYS A 295 4.55 -21.01 21.90
C CYS A 295 3.58 -20.33 20.92
N ALA A 296 4.09 -19.76 19.82
CA ALA A 296 3.28 -19.06 18.83
C ALA A 296 2.30 -20.01 18.09
N LYS A 297 2.47 -21.33 18.20
CA LYS A 297 1.47 -22.31 17.72
C LYS A 297 0.13 -22.23 18.49
N GLN A 298 0.13 -21.65 19.70
CA GLN A 298 -1.08 -21.35 20.47
C GLN A 298 -1.58 -19.91 20.30
N PHE A 299 -0.97 -19.11 19.43
CA PHE A 299 -1.49 -17.78 19.13
C PHE A 299 -2.78 -17.86 18.29
N HIS A 300 -3.83 -17.22 18.80
CA HIS A 300 -5.17 -17.22 18.19
C HIS A 300 -5.70 -15.80 17.88
N GLY A 301 -4.86 -14.76 18.01
CA GLY A 301 -5.24 -13.39 17.65
C GLY A 301 -5.32 -13.18 16.13
N PRO A 302 -5.97 -12.11 15.66
CA PRO A 302 -6.16 -11.84 14.23
C PRO A 302 -4.87 -11.58 13.44
N HIS A 303 -3.76 -11.22 14.10
CA HIS A 303 -2.53 -10.78 13.42
C HIS A 303 -1.27 -11.47 13.96
N HIS A 304 -0.65 -12.34 13.16
CA HIS A 304 0.68 -12.87 13.47
C HIS A 304 1.65 -12.49 12.36
N PHE A 305 2.70 -11.78 12.73
CA PHE A 305 3.75 -11.32 11.83
C PHE A 305 5.10 -11.89 12.22
N LEU A 306 5.94 -12.09 11.20
CA LEU A 306 7.37 -12.33 11.34
C LEU A 306 8.10 -11.01 11.05
N GLY A 307 8.95 -10.61 11.99
CA GLY A 307 9.98 -9.59 11.81
C GLY A 307 11.38 -10.19 11.90
N GLY A 308 12.39 -9.36 11.66
CA GLY A 308 13.80 -9.76 11.73
C GLY A 308 14.37 -10.19 10.37
N ARG A 309 14.12 -9.38 9.32
CA ARG A 309 14.71 -9.57 7.98
C ARG A 309 16.23 -9.26 7.93
N PHE A 310 17.01 -10.06 8.64
CA PHE A 310 18.48 -10.09 8.59
C PHE A 310 19.06 -11.51 8.62
N VAL A 311 18.24 -12.54 8.91
CA VAL A 311 18.69 -13.94 9.04
C VAL A 311 19.52 -14.37 7.81
N PRO A 312 20.82 -14.65 7.96
CA PRO A 312 21.66 -15.04 6.83
C PRO A 312 21.29 -16.43 6.29
N PRO A 313 21.46 -16.72 4.99
CA PRO A 313 21.18 -18.04 4.43
C PRO A 313 21.87 -19.20 5.17
N PRO A 314 23.16 -19.10 5.60
CA PRO A 314 23.79 -20.17 6.39
C PRO A 314 23.10 -20.47 7.73
N ILE A 315 22.48 -19.48 8.39
CA ILE A 315 21.69 -19.68 9.61
C ILE A 315 20.36 -20.36 9.28
N ALA A 316 19.69 -19.92 8.21
CA ALA A 316 18.46 -20.54 7.74
C ALA A 316 18.67 -22.00 7.31
N GLU A 317 19.80 -22.31 6.68
CA GLU A 317 20.20 -23.67 6.30
C GLU A 317 20.55 -24.52 7.55
N LYS A 318 21.41 -24.01 8.44
CA LYS A 318 21.87 -24.70 9.66
C LYS A 318 20.73 -25.13 10.58
N TYR A 319 19.74 -24.26 10.79
CA TYR A 319 18.59 -24.53 11.66
C TYR A 319 17.31 -24.92 10.88
N ASN A 320 17.41 -25.22 9.58
CA ASN A 320 16.28 -25.64 8.72
C ASN A 320 15.05 -24.69 8.80
N LEU A 321 15.33 -23.38 8.73
CA LEU A 321 14.35 -22.31 8.88
C LEU A 321 13.63 -22.04 7.56
N ARG A 322 12.40 -22.56 7.44
CA ARG A 322 11.47 -22.13 6.38
C ARG A 322 10.92 -20.77 6.75
N LEU A 323 11.54 -19.71 6.24
CA LEU A 323 11.09 -18.33 6.40
C LEU A 323 10.41 -17.85 5.10
N PRO A 324 9.21 -17.24 5.16
CA PRO A 324 8.51 -16.75 3.98
C PRO A 324 9.19 -15.52 3.36
N PRO A 325 9.01 -15.27 2.05
CA PRO A 325 9.61 -14.13 1.37
C PRO A 325 9.00 -12.80 1.83
N TYR A 326 9.85 -11.88 2.26
CA TYR A 326 9.46 -10.54 2.69
C TYR A 326 9.11 -9.64 1.47
N PRO A 327 7.90 -9.05 1.39
CA PRO A 327 7.47 -8.28 0.21
C PRO A 327 8.30 -7.01 -0.03
N GLY A 328 8.95 -6.90 -1.19
CA GLY A 328 9.67 -5.70 -1.62
C GLY A 328 10.74 -5.25 -0.61
N ALA A 329 10.61 -4.01 -0.12
CA ALA A 329 11.45 -3.45 0.94
C ALA A 329 10.86 -3.59 2.37
N SER A 330 9.76 -4.34 2.55
CA SER A 330 9.20 -4.60 3.88
C SER A 330 10.18 -5.39 4.74
N MET A 331 10.41 -4.96 5.97
CA MET A 331 11.24 -5.69 6.94
C MET A 331 10.42 -6.75 7.72
N CYS A 332 9.08 -6.76 7.53
CA CYS A 332 8.12 -7.66 8.15
C CYS A 332 7.23 -8.38 7.12
N VAL A 333 6.60 -9.50 7.52
CA VAL A 333 5.67 -10.28 6.69
C VAL A 333 4.59 -10.94 7.56
N HIS A 334 3.33 -10.96 7.09
CA HIS A 334 2.24 -11.64 7.82
C HIS A 334 2.35 -13.16 7.63
N ILE A 335 2.29 -13.92 8.72
CA ILE A 335 2.45 -15.38 8.75
C ILE A 335 1.27 -16.10 9.42
N GLY A 336 0.40 -15.38 10.13
CA GLY A 336 -0.85 -15.92 10.65
C GLY A 336 -1.84 -16.29 9.54
N LYS A 337 -2.88 -17.03 9.92
CA LYS A 337 -4.07 -17.22 9.07
C LYS A 337 -4.54 -15.85 8.58
N ALA A 338 -4.87 -15.73 7.30
CA ALA A 338 -5.44 -14.49 6.78
C ALA A 338 -6.69 -14.12 7.60
N PRO A 339 -6.82 -12.88 8.09
CA PRO A 339 -7.94 -12.49 8.94
C PRO A 339 -9.25 -12.69 8.17
N GLN A 340 -10.28 -13.20 8.85
CA GLN A 340 -11.60 -13.35 8.24
C GLN A 340 -12.17 -11.96 7.96
N VAL A 341 -12.17 -11.56 6.69
CA VAL A 341 -12.62 -10.24 6.26
C VAL A 341 -14.14 -10.13 6.39
N ASP A 342 -14.60 -9.52 7.48
CA ASP A 342 -15.95 -8.96 7.55
C ASP A 342 -15.99 -7.65 6.74
N ILE A 343 -16.53 -7.75 5.54
CA ILE A 343 -16.73 -6.62 4.62
C ILE A 343 -17.65 -5.55 5.24
N SER A 344 -18.56 -5.91 6.16
CA SER A 344 -19.48 -4.97 6.81
C SER A 344 -18.81 -4.10 7.88
N ALA A 345 -17.66 -4.57 8.41
CA ALA A 345 -16.82 -3.87 9.38
C ALA A 345 -15.73 -2.99 8.72
N MET A 346 -15.51 -3.09 7.41
CA MET A 346 -14.56 -2.27 6.65
C MET A 346 -15.07 -0.81 6.49
N ARG A 347 -15.03 -0.04 7.58
CA ARG A 347 -15.58 1.32 7.67
C ARG A 347 -14.52 2.35 8.01
N GLU A 348 -13.98 3.01 6.98
CA GLU A 348 -13.07 4.15 7.17
C GLU A 348 -13.81 5.44 7.49
N ASN A 349 -13.31 6.22 8.45
CA ASN A 349 -13.88 7.51 8.85
C ASN A 349 -13.21 8.64 8.06
N TYR A 350 -13.93 9.18 7.07
CA TYR A 350 -13.43 10.27 6.23
C TYR A 350 -13.29 11.57 7.03
N ILE A 351 -12.07 12.11 7.09
CA ILE A 351 -11.79 13.44 7.66
C ILE A 351 -11.46 14.37 6.50
N SER A 352 -12.33 15.34 6.26
CA SER A 352 -12.29 16.27 5.13
C SER A 352 -12.80 17.66 5.55
N PRO A 353 -12.52 18.71 4.78
CA PRO A 353 -13.28 19.96 4.88
C PRO A 353 -14.76 19.73 4.51
N GLU A 354 -15.63 20.61 4.98
CA GLU A 354 -17.00 20.75 4.45
C GLU A 354 -16.97 21.25 2.99
N PHE A 355 -18.06 21.09 2.26
CA PHE A 355 -18.13 21.47 0.84
C PHE A 355 -19.49 22.11 0.54
N HIS A 356 -19.51 23.45 0.47
CA HIS A 356 -20.71 24.29 0.45
C HIS A 356 -21.01 24.90 -0.94
N GLU A 357 -22.29 25.17 -1.21
CA GLU A 357 -22.80 25.74 -2.46
C GLU A 357 -22.20 27.12 -2.80
N GLU A 358 -21.79 27.88 -1.79
CA GLU A 358 -21.22 29.22 -1.93
C GLU A 358 -19.70 29.21 -2.21
N GLU A 359 -19.02 28.05 -2.06
CA GLU A 359 -17.55 27.92 -2.14
C GLU A 359 -17.06 27.26 -3.44
N VAL A 360 -18.00 26.86 -4.31
CA VAL A 360 -17.75 26.21 -5.60
C VAL A 360 -17.83 27.18 -6.77
N ASP A 361 -17.13 26.86 -7.86
CA ASP A 361 -17.29 27.59 -9.11
C ASP A 361 -18.69 27.31 -9.71
N ALA A 362 -19.31 28.32 -10.30
CA ALA A 362 -20.57 28.16 -11.04
C ALA A 362 -20.39 27.32 -12.33
N ASP A 363 -19.16 27.24 -12.82
CA ASP A 363 -18.74 26.39 -13.92
C ASP A 363 -18.19 25.04 -13.40
N PRO A 364 -18.84 23.91 -13.67
CA PRO A 364 -18.37 22.60 -13.20
C PRO A 364 -17.08 22.12 -13.88
N ILE A 365 -16.70 22.66 -15.04
CA ILE A 365 -15.41 22.36 -15.67
C ILE A 365 -14.30 23.02 -14.85
N LYS A 366 -14.46 24.28 -14.45
CA LYS A 366 -13.53 24.95 -13.53
C LYS A 366 -13.47 24.28 -12.15
N GLN A 367 -14.62 23.89 -11.60
CA GLN A 367 -14.68 23.16 -10.34
C GLN A 367 -14.01 21.77 -10.44
N PHE A 368 -14.08 21.11 -11.60
CA PHE A 368 -13.29 19.90 -11.87
C PHE A 368 -11.79 20.19 -11.93
N HIS A 369 -11.36 21.21 -12.67
CA HIS A 369 -9.94 21.60 -12.73
C HIS A 369 -9.35 21.88 -11.35
N LYS A 370 -10.05 22.65 -10.50
CA LYS A 370 -9.67 22.93 -9.10
C LYS A 370 -9.42 21.62 -8.32
N TRP A 371 -10.37 20.69 -8.30
CA TRP A 371 -10.21 19.41 -7.60
C TRP A 371 -9.16 18.48 -8.24
N PHE A 372 -8.99 18.54 -9.56
CA PHE A 372 -7.99 17.75 -10.28
C PHE A 372 -6.56 18.24 -10.00
N GLU A 373 -6.34 19.56 -9.96
CA GLU A 373 -5.07 20.16 -9.56
C GLU A 373 -4.73 19.86 -8.10
N GLU A 374 -5.72 19.91 -7.19
CA GLU A 374 -5.57 19.46 -5.80
C GLU A 374 -5.19 17.96 -5.71
N ALA A 375 -5.76 17.09 -6.57
CA ALA A 375 -5.40 15.68 -6.65
C ALA A 375 -3.99 15.43 -7.23
N VAL A 376 -3.52 16.26 -8.17
CA VAL A 376 -2.14 16.21 -8.66
C VAL A 376 -1.16 16.72 -7.59
N ALA A 377 -1.48 17.82 -6.91
CA ALA A 377 -0.66 18.40 -5.84
C ALA A 377 -0.52 17.47 -4.62
N ALA A 378 -1.55 16.69 -4.30
CA ALA A 378 -1.52 15.64 -3.28
C ALA A 378 -0.74 14.37 -3.70
N GLY A 379 -0.16 14.33 -4.91
CA GLY A 379 0.75 13.27 -5.35
C GLY A 379 0.08 11.94 -5.73
N LEU A 380 -1.22 11.95 -6.07
CA LEU A 380 -1.95 10.72 -6.45
C LEU A 380 -1.39 10.15 -7.75
N ARG A 381 -0.86 8.91 -7.69
CA ARG A 381 -0.09 8.23 -8.76
C ARG A 381 -0.70 8.35 -10.16
N GLU A 382 -2.03 8.24 -10.25
CA GLU A 382 -2.79 8.32 -11.49
C GLU A 382 -4.08 9.13 -11.25
N ALA A 383 -3.95 10.39 -10.82
CA ALA A 383 -5.09 11.29 -10.61
C ALA A 383 -6.04 11.41 -11.81
N ASN A 384 -5.54 11.16 -13.04
CA ASN A 384 -6.30 11.14 -14.29
C ASN A 384 -6.91 9.78 -14.66
N ALA A 385 -6.86 8.77 -13.79
CA ALA A 385 -7.57 7.52 -13.99
C ALA A 385 -9.06 7.68 -13.65
N MET A 386 -9.92 7.15 -14.53
CA MET A 386 -11.37 7.18 -14.38
C MET A 386 -12.00 5.86 -14.81
N ALA A 387 -13.04 5.41 -14.11
CA ALA A 387 -13.85 4.31 -14.59
C ALA A 387 -14.84 4.82 -15.66
N LEU A 388 -14.66 4.37 -16.89
CA LEU A 388 -15.60 4.58 -18.00
C LEU A 388 -16.64 3.47 -17.97
N SER A 389 -17.92 3.84 -17.88
CA SER A 389 -19.07 2.94 -17.90
C SER A 389 -19.92 3.16 -19.16
N THR A 390 -20.14 2.10 -19.92
CA THR A 390 -20.86 2.11 -21.21
C THR A 390 -21.87 0.95 -21.29
N ALA A 391 -23.01 1.16 -21.95
CA ALA A 391 -24.02 0.12 -22.19
C ALA A 391 -24.41 0.09 -23.67
N GLY A 392 -24.63 -1.10 -24.24
CA GLY A 392 -25.07 -1.27 -25.63
C GLY A 392 -26.59 -1.32 -25.75
N LYS A 393 -27.10 -1.72 -26.92
CA LYS A 393 -28.55 -1.88 -27.15
C LYS A 393 -29.22 -2.97 -26.31
N ASP A 394 -28.43 -3.84 -25.67
CA ASP A 394 -28.92 -4.84 -24.71
C ASP A 394 -29.11 -4.28 -23.28
N GLY A 395 -28.83 -2.98 -23.07
CA GLY A 395 -28.98 -2.29 -21.78
C GLY A 395 -27.98 -2.70 -20.70
N LYS A 396 -27.02 -3.59 -20.99
CA LYS A 396 -26.10 -4.09 -19.96
C LYS A 396 -24.89 -3.16 -19.78
N PRO A 397 -24.71 -2.54 -18.59
CA PRO A 397 -23.54 -1.72 -18.34
C PRO A 397 -22.26 -2.58 -18.27
N SER A 398 -21.17 -2.06 -18.80
CA SER A 398 -19.81 -2.55 -18.52
C SER A 398 -18.91 -1.37 -18.15
N SER A 399 -18.15 -1.53 -17.07
CA SER A 399 -17.25 -0.50 -16.54
C SER A 399 -15.80 -0.95 -16.61
N ARG A 400 -14.87 -0.04 -16.87
CA ARG A 400 -13.42 -0.30 -16.80
C ARG A 400 -12.61 0.97 -16.64
N MET A 401 -11.42 0.87 -16.05
CA MET A 401 -10.50 1.99 -15.98
C MET A 401 -10.01 2.40 -17.37
N VAL A 402 -9.98 3.71 -17.60
CA VAL A 402 -9.31 4.40 -18.70
C VAL A 402 -8.58 5.63 -18.12
N LEU A 403 -7.75 6.29 -18.93
CA LEU A 403 -7.08 7.52 -18.55
C LEU A 403 -7.72 8.71 -19.29
N LEU A 404 -8.11 9.74 -18.54
CA LEU A 404 -8.40 11.06 -19.07
C LEU A 404 -7.13 11.64 -19.74
N LYS A 405 -7.31 12.34 -20.87
CA LYS A 405 -6.20 12.91 -21.68
C LYS A 405 -6.39 14.36 -22.09
N GLY A 406 -7.61 14.88 -22.01
CA GLY A 406 -7.90 16.30 -22.11
C GLY A 406 -9.17 16.63 -21.34
N VAL A 407 -9.25 17.86 -20.85
CA VAL A 407 -10.52 18.53 -20.59
C VAL A 407 -10.49 19.75 -21.50
N ASP A 408 -11.31 19.70 -22.56
CA ASP A 408 -11.57 20.83 -23.44
C ASP A 408 -12.67 21.70 -22.78
N GLU A 409 -12.91 22.90 -23.31
CA GLU A 409 -13.76 23.96 -22.70
C GLU A 409 -15.12 23.46 -22.15
N ASP A 410 -15.74 22.46 -22.77
CA ASP A 410 -17.00 21.82 -22.35
C ASP A 410 -16.93 20.27 -22.31
N CYS A 411 -15.76 19.62 -22.46
CA CYS A 411 -15.67 18.19 -22.83
C CYS A 411 -14.53 17.38 -22.17
N PHE A 412 -14.83 16.14 -21.76
CA PHE A 412 -13.85 15.19 -21.20
C PHE A 412 -13.34 14.20 -22.26
N VAL A 413 -12.03 14.15 -22.51
CA VAL A 413 -11.42 13.44 -23.66
C VAL A 413 -10.58 12.23 -23.24
N TRP A 414 -10.76 11.09 -23.92
CA TRP A 414 -9.94 9.88 -23.76
C TRP A 414 -9.75 9.13 -25.09
N TYR A 415 -8.65 8.39 -25.24
CA TYR A 415 -8.30 7.69 -26.49
C TYR A 415 -8.29 6.17 -26.34
N THR A 416 -8.75 5.46 -27.36
CA THR A 416 -9.09 4.05 -27.23
C THR A 416 -9.25 3.31 -28.57
N ASN A 417 -9.29 1.98 -28.53
CA ASN A 417 -9.64 1.16 -29.69
C ASN A 417 -11.19 1.11 -29.87
N TYR A 418 -11.67 1.49 -31.05
CA TYR A 418 -13.09 1.58 -31.43
C TYR A 418 -13.80 0.22 -31.58
N GLU A 419 -13.08 -0.87 -31.93
CA GLU A 419 -13.62 -2.23 -32.06
C GLU A 419 -13.83 -2.93 -30.69
N SER A 420 -13.22 -2.38 -29.63
CA SER A 420 -13.37 -2.88 -28.27
C SER A 420 -14.82 -2.88 -27.78
N GLN A 421 -15.13 -3.68 -26.75
CA GLN A 421 -16.50 -3.80 -26.23
C GLN A 421 -17.15 -2.44 -25.94
N LYS A 422 -16.47 -1.55 -25.21
CA LYS A 422 -16.90 -0.17 -24.95
C LYS A 422 -17.03 0.67 -26.22
N GLY A 423 -16.15 0.47 -27.22
CA GLY A 423 -16.20 1.20 -28.48
C GLY A 423 -17.42 0.81 -29.33
N ARG A 424 -17.76 -0.49 -29.35
CA ARG A 424 -19.00 -0.99 -29.94
C ARG A 424 -20.25 -0.52 -29.18
N GLN A 425 -20.25 -0.60 -27.85
CA GLN A 425 -21.34 -0.05 -27.03
C GLN A 425 -21.57 1.44 -27.32
N LEU A 426 -20.52 2.26 -27.37
CA LEU A 426 -20.61 3.68 -27.74
C LEU A 426 -21.12 3.92 -29.16
N SER A 427 -20.82 3.04 -30.12
CA SER A 427 -21.35 3.12 -31.48
C SER A 427 -22.83 2.68 -31.59
N GLU A 428 -23.33 1.92 -30.63
CA GLU A 428 -24.73 1.52 -30.53
C GLU A 428 -25.58 2.52 -29.73
N ASN A 429 -24.97 3.15 -28.72
CA ASN A 429 -25.58 4.04 -27.74
C ASN A 429 -24.52 5.09 -27.31
N PRO A 430 -24.57 6.33 -27.84
CA PRO A 430 -23.54 7.36 -27.62
C PRO A 430 -23.70 8.07 -26.26
N TRP A 431 -23.79 7.30 -25.19
CA TRP A 431 -23.89 7.78 -23.80
C TRP A 431 -22.92 7.02 -22.89
N ALA A 432 -22.34 7.74 -21.93
CA ALA A 432 -21.47 7.12 -20.92
C ALA A 432 -21.55 7.84 -19.57
N SER A 433 -21.02 7.17 -18.55
CA SER A 433 -20.69 7.74 -17.25
C SER A 433 -19.19 7.59 -17.00
N LEU A 434 -18.54 8.67 -16.54
CA LEU A 434 -17.16 8.71 -16.07
C LEU A 434 -17.17 8.87 -14.54
N LEU A 435 -16.33 8.10 -13.87
CA LEU A 435 -16.19 8.14 -12.42
C LEU A 435 -14.71 8.31 -12.03
N PHE A 436 -14.39 9.44 -11.39
CA PHE A 436 -13.12 9.69 -10.72
C PHE A 436 -13.28 9.39 -9.23
N TYR A 437 -12.30 8.71 -8.63
CA TYR A 437 -12.25 8.46 -7.19
C TYR A 437 -10.84 8.75 -6.67
N TRP A 438 -10.73 9.78 -5.84
CA TRP A 438 -9.48 10.25 -5.23
C TRP A 438 -9.53 9.89 -3.74
N GLU A 439 -9.24 8.61 -3.48
CA GLU A 439 -9.36 7.94 -2.18
C GLU A 439 -8.70 8.73 -1.04
N SER A 440 -7.45 9.13 -1.19
CA SER A 440 -6.70 9.90 -0.18
C SER A 440 -7.18 11.34 0.05
N LEU A 441 -8.11 11.85 -0.77
CA LEU A 441 -8.82 13.12 -0.55
C LEU A 441 -10.28 12.92 -0.10
N ASN A 442 -10.72 11.66 0.04
CA ASN A 442 -12.11 11.26 0.24
C ASN A 442 -13.06 11.89 -0.80
N ARG A 443 -12.62 12.00 -2.07
CA ARG A 443 -13.38 12.70 -3.14
C ARG A 443 -13.80 11.78 -4.27
N GLN A 444 -14.93 12.10 -4.87
CA GLN A 444 -15.45 11.44 -6.06
C GLN A 444 -16.06 12.49 -7.00
N VAL A 445 -15.83 12.34 -8.31
CA VAL A 445 -16.55 13.12 -9.33
C VAL A 445 -17.20 12.16 -10.32
N ARG A 446 -18.50 12.35 -10.57
CA ARG A 446 -19.26 11.70 -11.64
C ARG A 446 -19.52 12.68 -12.76
N VAL A 447 -19.37 12.23 -14.00
CA VAL A 447 -19.69 13.00 -15.21
C VAL A 447 -20.53 12.09 -16.12
N GLU A 448 -21.72 12.53 -16.51
CA GLU A 448 -22.65 11.77 -17.35
C GLU A 448 -23.09 12.62 -18.54
N GLY A 449 -23.17 12.03 -19.73
CA GLY A 449 -23.45 12.80 -20.95
C GLY A 449 -23.30 12.03 -22.25
N SER A 450 -23.53 12.75 -23.35
CA SER A 450 -23.40 12.24 -24.72
C SER A 450 -21.94 12.14 -25.16
N VAL A 451 -21.61 11.12 -25.95
CA VAL A 451 -20.25 10.81 -26.39
C VAL A 451 -20.15 10.85 -27.91
N GLU A 452 -19.18 11.62 -28.42
CA GLU A 452 -18.83 11.71 -29.84
C GLU A 452 -17.37 11.35 -30.06
N LYS A 453 -17.02 10.96 -31.30
CA LYS A 453 -15.61 10.76 -31.69
C LYS A 453 -14.95 12.12 -31.86
N VAL A 454 -13.70 12.22 -31.44
CA VAL A 454 -12.86 13.36 -31.79
C VAL A 454 -12.45 13.30 -33.26
N SER A 455 -11.88 14.39 -33.79
CA SER A 455 -11.46 14.43 -35.20
C SER A 455 -10.34 13.42 -35.51
N ASN A 456 -10.18 13.07 -36.78
CA ASN A 456 -9.10 12.17 -37.20
C ASN A 456 -7.72 12.82 -36.96
N GLU A 457 -7.62 14.12 -37.18
CA GLU A 457 -6.41 14.94 -37.03
C GLU A 457 -6.01 15.06 -35.56
N GLU A 458 -6.98 15.25 -34.66
CA GLU A 458 -6.75 15.23 -33.21
C GLU A 458 -6.32 13.83 -32.74
N SER A 459 -6.97 12.78 -33.25
CA SER A 459 -6.60 11.38 -32.99
C SER A 459 -5.18 11.05 -33.49
N GLU A 460 -4.77 11.57 -34.65
CA GLU A 460 -3.44 11.39 -35.24
C GLU A 460 -2.38 12.10 -34.40
N LYS A 461 -2.61 13.39 -34.10
CA LYS A 461 -1.74 14.22 -33.25
C LYS A 461 -1.49 13.58 -31.88
N TYR A 462 -2.53 13.06 -31.22
CA TYR A 462 -2.37 12.35 -29.96
C TYR A 462 -1.78 10.93 -30.14
N PHE A 463 -1.99 10.25 -31.27
CA PHE A 463 -1.33 8.96 -31.53
C PHE A 463 0.20 9.14 -31.60
N HIS A 464 0.68 10.11 -32.37
CA HIS A 464 2.11 10.37 -32.55
C HIS A 464 2.79 10.94 -31.30
N SER A 465 2.06 11.59 -30.39
CA SER A 465 2.61 12.05 -29.11
C SER A 465 2.92 10.91 -28.12
N ARG A 466 2.51 9.66 -28.42
CA ARG A 466 2.73 8.50 -27.53
C ARG A 466 4.09 7.85 -27.80
N PRO A 467 4.74 7.23 -26.79
CA PRO A 467 5.98 6.48 -27.00
C PRO A 467 5.85 5.39 -28.06
N HIS A 468 6.94 5.10 -28.79
CA HIS A 468 6.97 4.20 -29.96
C HIS A 468 6.34 2.82 -29.69
N GLY A 469 6.73 2.13 -28.61
CA GLY A 469 6.12 0.84 -28.22
C GLY A 469 4.63 0.94 -27.85
N SER A 470 4.16 2.12 -27.45
CA SER A 470 2.73 2.40 -27.25
C SER A 470 1.97 2.55 -28.58
N GLN A 471 2.60 3.16 -29.59
CA GLN A 471 2.06 3.22 -30.96
C GLN A 471 1.96 1.81 -31.55
N ILE A 472 3.03 1.01 -31.49
CA ILE A 472 3.06 -0.41 -31.90
C ILE A 472 1.98 -1.21 -31.14
N GLY A 473 1.94 -1.12 -29.81
CA GLY A 473 0.98 -1.85 -28.99
C GLY A 473 -0.49 -1.54 -29.30
N ALA A 474 -0.80 -0.35 -29.82
CA ALA A 474 -2.15 -0.01 -30.28
C ALA A 474 -2.52 -0.68 -31.62
N ILE A 475 -1.55 -0.99 -32.48
CA ILE A 475 -1.76 -1.74 -33.75
C ILE A 475 -1.88 -3.25 -33.47
N VAL A 476 -1.08 -3.79 -32.54
CA VAL A 476 -1.17 -5.19 -32.09
C VAL A 476 -2.52 -5.47 -31.41
N SER A 477 -3.01 -4.53 -30.60
CA SER A 477 -4.15 -4.77 -29.72
C SER A 477 -5.50 -4.65 -30.42
N LYS A 478 -5.97 -5.78 -30.97
CA LYS A 478 -7.40 -6.06 -31.21
C LYS A 478 -8.15 -6.16 -29.89
N GLN A 479 -8.33 -5.02 -29.22
CA GLN A 479 -8.70 -4.96 -27.82
C GLN A 479 -10.07 -5.60 -27.57
N SER A 480 -10.17 -6.53 -26.61
CA SER A 480 -11.36 -7.35 -26.31
C SER A 480 -11.69 -8.49 -27.29
N SER A 481 -10.83 -8.82 -28.27
CA SER A 481 -10.93 -10.13 -28.96
C SER A 481 -10.29 -11.25 -28.14
N ILE A 482 -10.82 -12.47 -28.24
CA ILE A 482 -10.16 -13.67 -27.71
C ILE A 482 -8.87 -13.92 -28.50
N VAL A 483 -7.78 -14.27 -27.81
CA VAL A 483 -6.50 -14.67 -28.42
C VAL A 483 -6.02 -16.01 -27.84
N PRO A 484 -5.30 -16.87 -28.61
CA PRO A 484 -4.88 -18.19 -28.12
C PRO A 484 -3.95 -18.17 -26.91
N GLY A 485 -3.22 -17.07 -26.68
CA GLY A 485 -2.35 -16.90 -25.52
C GLY A 485 -1.37 -15.75 -25.68
N ARG A 486 -0.69 -15.41 -24.58
CA ARG A 486 0.24 -14.26 -24.47
C ARG A 486 1.33 -14.23 -25.56
N GLN A 487 1.81 -15.40 -25.98
CA GLN A 487 2.91 -15.50 -26.95
C GLN A 487 2.53 -14.99 -28.35
N VAL A 488 1.25 -15.07 -28.75
CA VAL A 488 0.78 -14.53 -30.03
C VAL A 488 0.93 -13.00 -30.06
N LEU A 489 0.56 -12.33 -28.97
CA LEU A 489 0.70 -10.88 -28.82
C LEU A 489 2.18 -10.46 -28.76
N HIS A 490 3.03 -11.22 -28.05
CA HIS A 490 4.47 -10.97 -28.02
C HIS A 490 5.14 -11.15 -29.39
N GLN A 491 4.69 -12.12 -30.19
CA GLN A 491 5.21 -12.35 -31.53
C GLN A 491 4.82 -11.21 -32.48
N GLN A 492 3.53 -10.87 -32.54
CA GLN A 492 3.02 -9.75 -33.35
C GLN A 492 3.63 -8.40 -32.95
N TYR A 493 3.92 -8.20 -31.67
CA TYR A 493 4.61 -7.00 -31.19
C TYR A 493 6.05 -6.93 -31.72
N ARG A 494 6.83 -8.01 -31.64
CA ARG A 494 8.21 -8.04 -32.18
C ARG A 494 8.25 -7.85 -33.70
N GLU A 495 7.35 -8.51 -34.44
CA GLU A 495 7.24 -8.36 -35.89
C GLU A 495 6.99 -6.91 -36.32
N LEU A 496 6.18 -6.16 -35.55
CA LEU A 496 5.94 -4.75 -35.80
C LEU A 496 7.04 -3.83 -35.26
N GLU A 497 7.71 -4.20 -34.16
CA GLU A 497 8.87 -3.46 -33.62
C GLU A 497 10.08 -3.55 -34.57
N GLU A 498 10.35 -4.72 -35.14
CA GLU A 498 11.34 -4.93 -36.20
C GLU A 498 10.95 -4.15 -37.47
N LYS A 499 9.68 -4.23 -37.90
CA LYS A 499 9.17 -3.51 -39.09
C LYS A 499 9.24 -1.99 -38.97
N PHE A 500 8.96 -1.43 -37.79
CA PHE A 500 8.97 0.01 -37.54
C PHE A 500 10.28 0.53 -36.94
N SER A 501 11.29 -0.34 -36.75
CA SER A 501 12.61 0.00 -36.16
C SER A 501 13.31 1.23 -36.76
N ASN A 502 13.06 1.53 -38.04
CA ASN A 502 13.63 2.67 -38.78
C ASN A 502 12.54 3.64 -39.30
N VAL A 503 11.33 3.61 -38.74
CA VAL A 503 10.16 4.37 -39.21
C VAL A 503 9.77 5.42 -38.17
N ASN A 504 10.23 6.64 -38.38
CA ASN A 504 10.00 7.77 -37.45
C ASN A 504 8.52 8.16 -37.26
N LEU A 505 7.61 7.72 -38.14
CA LEU A 505 6.19 8.03 -38.10
C LEU A 505 5.37 6.77 -38.39
N ILE A 506 4.90 6.10 -37.34
CA ILE A 506 3.97 4.98 -37.47
C ILE A 506 2.57 5.54 -37.81
N PRO A 507 1.86 5.04 -38.84
CA PRO A 507 0.50 5.48 -39.12
C PRO A 507 -0.47 5.01 -38.02
N LYS A 508 -1.36 5.89 -37.55
CA LYS A 508 -2.43 5.50 -36.62
C LYS A 508 -3.38 4.49 -37.29
N PRO A 509 -3.72 3.36 -36.64
CA PRO A 509 -4.73 2.45 -37.18
C PRO A 509 -6.13 3.10 -37.17
N GLU A 510 -6.97 2.77 -38.15
CA GLU A 510 -8.33 3.30 -38.29
C GLU A 510 -9.22 2.99 -37.07
N HIS A 511 -9.04 1.79 -36.49
CA HIS A 511 -9.75 1.33 -35.30
C HIS A 511 -9.30 2.00 -34.00
N TRP A 512 -8.49 3.07 -34.03
CA TRP A 512 -8.01 3.77 -32.85
C TRP A 512 -8.15 5.29 -33.00
N GLY A 513 -8.58 5.94 -31.91
CA GLY A 513 -8.70 7.39 -31.83
C GLY A 513 -9.39 7.83 -30.55
N GLY A 514 -9.81 9.10 -30.51
CA GLY A 514 -10.42 9.70 -29.33
C GLY A 514 -11.95 9.62 -29.29
N TYR A 515 -12.47 9.57 -28.07
CA TYR A 515 -13.84 9.94 -27.73
C TYR A 515 -13.81 11.15 -26.79
N ARG A 516 -14.79 12.05 -26.95
CA ARG A 516 -15.06 13.15 -26.03
C ARG A 516 -16.49 13.00 -25.49
N LEU A 517 -16.67 13.21 -24.19
CA LEU A 517 -17.99 13.28 -23.55
C LEU A 517 -18.33 14.74 -23.26
N LYS A 518 -19.50 15.16 -23.75
CA LYS A 518 -20.13 16.44 -23.41
C LYS A 518 -21.06 16.23 -22.19
N PRO A 519 -20.79 16.84 -21.03
CA PRO A 519 -21.57 16.59 -19.82
C PRO A 519 -22.99 17.16 -19.89
N GLU A 520 -23.97 16.35 -19.51
CA GLU A 520 -25.34 16.77 -19.17
C GLU A 520 -25.60 16.66 -17.65
N LEU A 521 -24.65 16.10 -16.89
CA LEU A 521 -24.64 16.06 -15.44
C LEU A 521 -23.18 15.96 -14.94
N ILE A 522 -22.83 16.77 -13.94
CA ILE A 522 -21.59 16.62 -13.15
C ILE A 522 -21.96 16.59 -11.67
N GLU A 523 -21.46 15.63 -10.91
CA GLU A 523 -21.70 15.52 -9.47
C GLU A 523 -20.38 15.40 -8.71
N PHE A 524 -20.17 16.36 -7.80
CA PHE A 524 -19.05 16.40 -6.87
C PHE A 524 -19.48 15.84 -5.52
N TRP A 525 -18.74 14.85 -5.01
CA TRP A 525 -18.98 14.19 -3.73
C TRP A 525 -17.74 14.31 -2.85
N GLN A 526 -17.93 14.74 -1.60
CA GLN A 526 -16.89 14.85 -0.58
C GLN A 526 -17.31 13.99 0.63
N GLY A 527 -16.47 13.01 0.96
CA GLY A 527 -16.65 12.13 2.11
C GLY A 527 -16.57 12.90 3.43
N GLN A 528 -17.37 12.48 4.41
CA GLN A 528 -17.52 13.12 5.72
C GLN A 528 -17.64 12.07 6.84
N GLN A 529 -17.24 12.45 8.07
CA GLN A 529 -17.15 11.55 9.23
C GLN A 529 -18.48 10.88 9.58
N SER A 530 -19.57 11.63 9.50
CA SER A 530 -20.92 11.26 9.94
C SER A 530 -21.70 10.38 8.96
N ARG A 531 -21.13 10.05 7.79
CA ARG A 531 -21.83 9.57 6.58
C ARG A 531 -22.80 10.57 5.94
N LEU A 532 -22.96 11.77 6.51
CA LEU A 532 -23.65 12.88 5.84
C LEU A 532 -22.68 13.54 4.84
N HIS A 533 -22.49 12.88 3.70
CA HIS A 533 -21.57 13.30 2.65
C HIS A 533 -22.09 14.50 1.87
N ASP A 534 -21.20 15.46 1.58
CA ASP A 534 -21.56 16.61 0.74
C ASP A 534 -21.64 16.17 -0.72
N ARG A 535 -22.75 16.54 -1.38
CA ARG A 535 -23.06 16.14 -2.76
C ARG A 535 -23.66 17.31 -3.52
N LEU A 536 -22.85 17.95 -4.37
CA LEU A 536 -23.29 19.05 -5.22
C LEU A 536 -23.36 18.57 -6.68
N GLN A 537 -24.56 18.62 -7.25
CA GLN A 537 -24.83 18.21 -8.62
C GLN A 537 -25.16 19.41 -9.50
N TYR A 538 -24.46 19.49 -10.63
CA TYR A 538 -24.63 20.46 -11.69
C TYR A 538 -25.42 19.82 -12.83
N ARG A 539 -26.48 20.50 -13.29
CA ARG A 539 -27.20 20.17 -14.53
C ARG A 539 -27.34 21.41 -15.41
N PRO A 540 -27.35 21.27 -16.75
CA PRO A 540 -27.63 22.39 -17.62
C PRO A 540 -29.11 22.75 -17.53
N GLN A 541 -29.39 24.04 -17.57
CA GLN A 541 -30.71 24.64 -17.71
C GLN A 541 -30.63 25.74 -18.77
N GLU A 542 -31.68 25.93 -19.57
CA GLU A 542 -31.79 27.11 -20.42
C GLU A 542 -32.46 28.26 -19.65
N ILE A 543 -31.81 29.44 -19.67
CA ILE A 543 -32.36 30.71 -19.19
C ILE A 543 -32.05 31.76 -20.26
N ASP A 544 -33.06 32.48 -20.74
CA ASP A 544 -32.94 33.53 -21.77
C ASP A 544 -32.15 33.11 -23.03
N GLY A 545 -32.35 31.86 -23.47
CA GLY A 545 -31.66 31.27 -24.63
C GLY A 545 -30.18 30.92 -24.37
N ARG A 546 -29.72 30.94 -23.12
CA ARG A 546 -28.36 30.57 -22.72
C ARG A 546 -28.38 29.29 -21.87
N ARG A 547 -27.48 28.36 -22.18
CA ARG A 547 -27.19 27.21 -21.31
C ARG A 547 -26.40 27.70 -20.10
N VAL A 548 -26.97 27.55 -18.91
CA VAL A 548 -26.36 27.84 -17.61
C VAL A 548 -26.36 26.59 -16.76
N TRP A 549 -25.44 26.50 -15.81
CA TRP A 549 -25.39 25.37 -14.88
C TRP A 549 -26.18 25.68 -13.60
N LYS A 550 -27.15 24.82 -13.28
CA LYS A 550 -27.87 24.84 -12.01
C LYS A 550 -27.20 23.86 -11.05
N ILE A 551 -26.75 24.38 -9.90
CA ILE A 551 -26.24 23.61 -8.77
C ILE A 551 -27.43 23.20 -7.88
N VAL A 552 -27.44 21.95 -7.42
CA VAL A 552 -28.34 21.45 -6.37
C VAL A 552 -27.57 20.54 -5.41
N ARG A 553 -27.81 20.66 -4.11
CA ARG A 553 -27.37 19.68 -3.11
C ARG A 553 -28.28 18.45 -3.13
N LEU A 554 -27.68 17.27 -3.01
CA LEU A 554 -28.37 15.99 -2.90
C LEU A 554 -28.28 15.46 -1.47
N ALA A 555 -29.24 14.61 -1.10
CA ALA A 555 -29.08 13.75 0.07
C ALA A 555 -27.92 12.76 -0.18
N PRO A 556 -27.12 12.43 0.86
CA PRO A 556 -26.01 11.48 0.79
C PRO A 556 -26.46 10.06 0.38
#